data_AF-A0A2S9YAJ1-F1
#
_entry.id   AF-A0A2S9YAJ1-F1
#
_cell.length_a   1.000
_cell.length_b   1.000
_cell.length_c   1.000
_cell.angle_alpha   90.00
_cell.angle_beta   90.00
_cell.angle_gamma   90.00
#
_symmetry.space_group_name_H-M   'P 1'
#
loop_
_entity.id
_entity.type
_entity.pdbx_description
1 polymer ?
#
loop_
_entity_poly.entity_id
_entity_poly.type
_entity_poly.pdbx_seq_one_letter_code
_entity_poly.pdbx_strand_id
1 'polypeptide(L)'
;MRLESHSPEEERSPWAIAAVALVAGLLQIIASIVLGLARLEKFTAAANEGAYIYLVVGALLGAGVFSVWVVRSRPQLAVTLALVWPAGVWYGLRAHTSTLGLAYHGEYILHHLSALLCLVLAISVPIGWAKDRRLGKLAFVPLLLALPGALALAASHLGQVPVGPTWLADHRLATIGAALLLASWPVAAALFWSELGPRQRRPLVFVLLLPLAVRVGFAGWDGLSGALVEPEAIPWVGAALVVTAIATLILLRPRLELWVMAVVGVICLLASMFFYFLYENGFGELEDGLGGLLQSLFGFAVPYPSYVDDLRSAALMMGLFFMFVTVYSALVSAEDRVRGIALGLMVIAGLGFSSPHLVLMFGVGALLVVEGMLPGAPHRELGSRQAAADAAAIERALAYDDGPPRDLASVRELIEGLAERLGLDPPTAVETESGAGMIGLRGELLGPEGRAEGGPVLDLRARVEPGSTRIELSVGLPGREEPVFELVPDPGKRGRRPDHLLSRSHRVHGELRALEAFGDAPLDALTSFPTAYLRAWDGGVDVDLGRELVGLRVDQLDALVRSVAKALEPAQR
;
A
#
# COMPACT_ATOMS: atom_id res chain seq x y z
N MET A 1 -22.68 27.89 -4.07
CA MET A 1 -22.06 26.66 -4.57
C MET A 1 -20.57 26.96 -4.76
N ARG A 2 -19.76 26.75 -3.72
CA ARG A 2 -18.29 26.91 -3.83
C ARG A 2 -17.77 25.65 -4.50
N LEU A 3 -17.17 25.82 -5.68
CA LEU A 3 -16.36 24.79 -6.30
C LEU A 3 -15.17 24.55 -5.36
N GLU A 4 -15.17 23.42 -4.68
CA GLU A 4 -13.97 22.90 -4.04
C GLU A 4 -12.91 22.72 -5.13
N SER A 5 -11.93 23.61 -5.13
CA SER A 5 -10.71 23.42 -5.91
C SER A 5 -10.00 22.20 -5.34
N HIS A 6 -10.18 21.03 -5.97
CA HIS A 6 -9.25 19.93 -5.81
C HIS A 6 -7.85 20.46 -6.07
N SER A 7 -6.99 20.31 -5.06
CA SER A 7 -5.57 20.62 -5.17
C SER A 7 -4.98 19.86 -6.37
N PRO A 8 -4.12 20.49 -7.18
CA PRO A 8 -3.47 19.85 -8.32
C PRO A 8 -2.54 18.68 -7.96
N GLU A 9 -2.36 18.37 -6.67
CA GLU A 9 -1.65 17.18 -6.17
C GLU A 9 -2.42 15.86 -6.35
N GLU A 10 -3.68 15.89 -6.80
CA GLU A 10 -4.38 14.70 -7.32
C GLU A 10 -3.90 14.33 -8.75
N GLU A 11 -2.64 14.64 -9.08
CA GLU A 11 -1.94 14.20 -10.29
C GLU A 11 -1.88 12.67 -10.31
N ARG A 12 -2.92 12.08 -10.91
CA ARG A 12 -3.10 10.69 -11.37
C ARG A 12 -1.95 9.75 -11.02
N SER A 13 -2.04 9.18 -9.83
CA SER A 13 -1.11 8.17 -9.33
C SER A 13 -1.03 6.96 -10.29
N PRO A 14 0.18 6.51 -10.71
CA PRO A 14 0.34 5.42 -11.70
C PRO A 14 -0.26 4.09 -11.23
N TRP A 15 -0.48 3.94 -9.92
CA TRP A 15 -1.03 2.75 -9.29
C TRP A 15 -2.45 2.40 -9.71
N ALA A 16 -3.27 3.38 -10.10
CA ALA A 16 -4.62 3.10 -10.59
C ALA A 16 -4.57 2.39 -11.96
N ILE A 17 -3.72 2.87 -12.86
CA ILE A 17 -3.50 2.25 -14.18
C ILE A 17 -2.86 0.87 -13.99
N ALA A 18 -1.89 0.75 -13.08
CA ALA A 18 -1.23 -0.52 -12.77
C ALA A 18 -2.20 -1.57 -12.20
N ALA A 19 -3.14 -1.16 -11.34
CA ALA A 19 -4.18 -2.05 -10.82
C ALA A 19 -5.11 -2.55 -11.93
N VAL A 20 -5.49 -1.69 -12.88
CA VAL A 20 -6.30 -2.10 -14.04
C VAL A 20 -5.51 -3.06 -14.94
N ALA A 21 -4.23 -2.78 -15.19
CA ALA A 21 -3.36 -3.68 -15.95
C ALA A 21 -3.22 -5.06 -15.28
N LEU A 22 -3.07 -5.09 -13.95
CA LEU A 22 -3.01 -6.33 -13.17
C LEU A 22 -4.30 -7.14 -13.29
N VAL A 23 -5.45 -6.50 -13.11
CA VAL A 23 -6.77 -7.16 -13.24
C VAL A 23 -6.96 -7.68 -14.66
N ALA A 24 -6.58 -6.90 -15.67
CA ALA A 24 -6.65 -7.33 -17.07
C ALA A 24 -5.77 -8.58 -17.32
N GLY A 25 -4.53 -8.58 -16.82
CA GLY A 25 -3.63 -9.74 -16.92
C GLY A 25 -4.14 -10.97 -16.17
N LEU A 26 -4.75 -10.81 -14.98
CA LEU A 26 -5.36 -11.92 -14.23
C LEU A 26 -6.52 -12.53 -15.01
N LEU A 27 -7.42 -11.70 -15.54
CA LEU A 27 -8.55 -12.16 -16.34
C LEU A 27 -8.08 -12.80 -17.66
N GLN A 28 -7.00 -12.30 -18.25
CA GLN A 28 -6.37 -12.89 -19.43
C GLN A 28 -5.81 -14.30 -19.11
N ILE A 29 -5.13 -14.49 -17.98
CA ILE A 29 -4.69 -15.83 -17.53
C ILE A 29 -5.90 -16.74 -17.36
N ILE A 30 -6.95 -16.29 -16.67
CA ILE A 30 -8.15 -17.10 -16.44
C ILE A 30 -8.77 -17.51 -17.78
N ALA A 31 -8.89 -16.58 -18.73
CA ALA A 31 -9.37 -16.85 -20.06
C ALA A 31 -8.48 -17.88 -20.78
N SER A 32 -7.16 -17.74 -20.70
CA SER A 32 -6.19 -18.67 -21.29
C SER A 32 -6.32 -20.09 -20.70
N ILE A 33 -6.51 -20.21 -19.39
CA ILE A 33 -6.74 -21.50 -18.72
C ILE A 33 -8.07 -22.10 -19.21
N VAL A 34 -9.15 -21.32 -19.25
CA VAL A 34 -10.46 -21.81 -19.72
C VAL A 34 -10.39 -22.30 -21.17
N LEU A 35 -9.64 -21.61 -22.03
CA LEU A 35 -9.41 -22.02 -23.42
C LEU A 35 -8.54 -23.27 -23.52
N GLY A 36 -7.46 -23.34 -22.73
CA GLY A 36 -6.56 -24.49 -22.69
C GLY A 36 -7.20 -25.77 -22.16
N LEU A 37 -8.24 -25.66 -21.33
CA LEU A 37 -9.05 -26.80 -20.84
C LEU A 37 -10.20 -27.17 -21.79
N ALA A 38 -10.42 -26.41 -22.86
CA ALA A 38 -11.56 -26.61 -23.75
C ALA A 38 -11.30 -27.71 -24.78
N ARG A 39 -12.33 -28.53 -25.07
CA ARG A 39 -12.28 -29.46 -26.22
C ARG A 39 -12.22 -28.68 -27.54
N LEU A 40 -11.43 -29.17 -28.50
CA LEU A 40 -11.20 -28.54 -29.80
C LEU A 40 -12.49 -28.11 -30.52
N GLU A 41 -13.53 -28.94 -30.50
CA GLU A 41 -14.84 -28.63 -31.12
C GLU A 41 -15.53 -27.41 -30.50
N LYS A 42 -15.42 -27.24 -29.17
CA LYS A 42 -16.01 -26.09 -28.47
C LYS A 42 -15.17 -24.83 -28.69
N PHE A 43 -13.85 -24.99 -28.78
CA PHE A 43 -12.93 -23.92 -29.11
C PHE A 43 -13.20 -23.35 -30.51
N THR A 44 -13.33 -24.22 -31.52
CA THR A 44 -13.65 -23.78 -32.89
C THR A 44 -15.03 -23.13 -32.99
N ALA A 45 -16.02 -23.65 -32.25
CA ALA A 45 -17.33 -23.01 -32.15
C ALA A 45 -17.23 -21.59 -31.58
N ALA A 46 -16.45 -21.39 -30.51
CA ALA A 46 -16.22 -20.07 -29.90
C ALA A 46 -15.45 -19.10 -30.82
N ALA A 47 -14.45 -19.60 -31.55
CA ALA A 47 -13.69 -18.81 -32.51
C ALA A 47 -14.55 -18.33 -33.69
N ASN A 48 -15.57 -19.09 -34.06
CA ASN A 48 -16.54 -18.74 -35.11
C ASN A 48 -17.60 -17.73 -34.64
N GLU A 49 -17.68 -17.42 -33.35
CA GLU A 49 -18.57 -16.38 -32.85
C GLU A 49 -18.06 -14.99 -33.26
N GLY A 50 -18.96 -14.11 -33.70
CA GLY A 50 -18.59 -12.78 -34.16
C GLY A 50 -18.06 -11.90 -33.02
N ALA A 51 -16.89 -11.28 -33.22
CA ALA A 51 -16.21 -10.45 -32.22
C ALA A 51 -17.01 -9.21 -31.76
N TYR A 52 -17.99 -8.74 -32.54
CA TYR A 52 -18.75 -7.52 -32.25
C TYR A 52 -19.50 -7.59 -30.92
N ILE A 53 -20.16 -8.71 -30.62
CA ILE A 53 -20.92 -8.88 -29.37
C ILE A 53 -20.00 -8.74 -28.15
N TYR A 54 -18.76 -9.23 -28.27
CA TYR A 54 -17.76 -9.20 -27.21
C TYR A 54 -17.14 -7.81 -27.00
N LEU A 55 -17.00 -7.02 -28.07
CA LEU A 55 -16.66 -5.60 -27.96
C LEU A 55 -17.78 -4.82 -27.26
N VAL A 56 -19.05 -5.13 -27.54
CA VAL A 56 -20.20 -4.53 -26.84
C VAL A 56 -20.19 -4.91 -25.36
N VAL A 57 -19.94 -6.18 -25.03
CA VAL A 57 -19.75 -6.62 -23.63
C VAL A 57 -18.64 -5.80 -22.96
N GLY A 58 -17.47 -5.68 -23.60
CA GLY A 58 -16.34 -4.90 -23.07
C GLY A 58 -16.70 -3.43 -22.84
N ALA A 59 -17.39 -2.80 -23.80
CA ALA A 59 -17.84 -1.42 -23.70
C ALA A 59 -18.86 -1.23 -22.55
N LEU A 60 -19.80 -2.16 -22.39
CA LEU A 60 -20.78 -2.14 -21.30
C LEU A 60 -20.11 -2.34 -19.94
N LEU A 61 -19.16 -3.27 -19.82
CA LEU A 61 -18.40 -3.44 -18.58
C LEU A 61 -17.57 -2.19 -18.26
N GLY A 62 -16.92 -1.58 -19.25
CA GLY A 62 -16.20 -0.32 -19.12
C GLY A 62 -17.11 0.83 -18.65
N ALA A 63 -18.30 0.95 -19.23
CA ALA A 63 -19.31 1.94 -18.83
C ALA A 63 -19.82 1.72 -17.40
N GLY A 64 -19.96 0.46 -16.98
CA GLY A 64 -20.30 0.08 -15.61
C GLY A 64 -19.23 0.48 -14.61
N VAL A 65 -17.96 0.13 -14.88
CA VAL A 65 -16.82 0.55 -14.06
C VAL A 65 -16.72 2.06 -13.96
N PHE A 66 -16.89 2.77 -15.09
CA PHE A 66 -16.90 4.22 -15.12
C PHE A 66 -18.04 4.80 -14.26
N SER A 67 -19.24 4.22 -14.36
CA SER A 67 -20.40 4.64 -13.59
C SER A 67 -20.21 4.44 -12.09
N VAL A 68 -19.68 3.28 -11.67
CA VAL A 68 -19.28 3.00 -10.27
C VAL A 68 -18.25 4.01 -9.79
N TRP A 69 -17.26 4.34 -10.62
CA TRP A 69 -16.25 5.34 -10.30
C TRP A 69 -16.85 6.74 -10.12
N VAL A 70 -17.76 7.17 -11.00
CA VAL A 70 -18.44 8.48 -10.90
C VAL A 70 -19.23 8.59 -9.59
N VAL A 71 -19.90 7.51 -9.16
CA VAL A 71 -20.70 7.51 -7.94
C VAL A 71 -19.93 7.05 -6.68
N ARG A 72 -18.60 6.92 -6.75
CA ARG A 72 -17.77 6.37 -5.65
C ARG A 72 -17.92 7.11 -4.32
N SER A 73 -18.29 8.38 -4.35
CA SER A 73 -18.58 9.19 -3.15
C SER A 73 -19.87 8.77 -2.43
N ARG A 74 -20.69 7.91 -3.05
CA ARG A 74 -21.93 7.35 -2.51
C ARG A 74 -21.79 5.82 -2.44
N PRO A 75 -21.20 5.27 -1.37
CA PRO A 75 -20.77 3.87 -1.32
C PRO A 75 -21.92 2.88 -1.53
N GLN A 76 -23.11 3.17 -1.03
CA GLN A 76 -24.30 2.34 -1.22
C GLN A 76 -24.70 2.21 -2.70
N LEU A 77 -24.68 3.33 -3.44
CA LEU A 77 -24.98 3.34 -4.87
C LEU A 77 -23.87 2.66 -5.68
N ALA A 78 -22.60 2.90 -5.32
CA ALA A 78 -21.46 2.27 -5.97
C ALA A 78 -21.49 0.75 -5.83
N VAL A 79 -21.77 0.22 -4.63
CA VAL A 79 -21.91 -1.23 -4.38
C VAL A 79 -23.11 -1.80 -5.13
N THR A 80 -24.26 -1.11 -5.08
CA THR A 80 -25.46 -1.57 -5.79
C THR A 80 -25.22 -1.63 -7.30
N LEU A 81 -24.61 -0.60 -7.89
CA LEU A 81 -24.23 -0.59 -9.31
C LEU A 81 -23.20 -1.68 -9.63
N ALA A 82 -22.20 -1.88 -8.77
CA ALA A 82 -21.18 -2.91 -8.97
C ALA A 82 -21.76 -4.34 -8.96
N LEU A 83 -22.89 -4.57 -8.28
CA LEU A 83 -23.59 -5.85 -8.26
C LEU A 83 -24.61 -5.97 -9.40
N VAL A 84 -25.45 -4.95 -9.58
CA VAL A 84 -26.57 -4.97 -10.53
C VAL A 84 -26.08 -4.87 -11.97
N TRP A 85 -25.03 -4.08 -12.24
CA TRP A 85 -24.57 -3.85 -13.60
C TRP A 85 -23.99 -5.12 -14.26
N PRO A 86 -23.03 -5.84 -13.65
CA PRO A 86 -22.55 -7.10 -14.23
C PRO A 86 -23.66 -8.14 -14.37
N ALA A 87 -24.58 -8.21 -13.41
CA ALA A 87 -25.73 -9.11 -13.47
C ALA A 87 -26.67 -8.76 -14.63
N GLY A 88 -26.94 -7.47 -14.87
CA GLY A 88 -27.75 -6.99 -16.00
C GLY A 88 -27.08 -7.25 -17.34
N VAL A 89 -25.78 -6.98 -17.47
CA VAL A 89 -24.99 -7.29 -18.67
C VAL A 89 -25.01 -8.79 -18.96
N TRP A 90 -24.75 -9.62 -17.95
CA TRP A 90 -24.83 -11.07 -18.07
C TRP A 90 -26.23 -11.54 -18.48
N TYR A 91 -27.27 -11.08 -17.80
CA TYR A 91 -28.65 -11.48 -18.08
C TYR A 91 -29.10 -11.08 -19.50
N GLY A 92 -28.73 -9.88 -19.95
CA GLY A 92 -29.08 -9.37 -21.28
C GLY A 92 -28.31 -10.06 -22.42
N LEU A 93 -27.08 -10.54 -22.16
CA LEU A 93 -26.19 -11.06 -23.20
C LEU A 93 -25.97 -12.57 -23.14
N ARG A 94 -26.47 -13.28 -22.11
CA ARG A 94 -26.32 -14.74 -21.99
C ARG A 94 -26.90 -15.55 -23.16
N ALA A 95 -27.88 -14.99 -23.89
CA ALA A 95 -28.47 -15.64 -25.06
C ALA A 95 -27.62 -15.48 -26.33
N HIS A 96 -26.64 -14.56 -26.31
CA HIS A 96 -25.84 -14.16 -27.46
C HIS A 96 -24.34 -14.32 -27.23
N THR A 97 -23.95 -14.81 -26.06
CA THR A 97 -22.55 -15.03 -25.68
C THR A 97 -22.41 -16.40 -25.07
N SER A 98 -21.30 -17.07 -25.34
CA SER A 98 -20.91 -18.27 -24.62
C SER A 98 -19.78 -17.96 -23.65
N THR A 99 -19.65 -18.73 -22.58
CA THR A 99 -18.52 -18.58 -21.64
C THR A 99 -17.18 -18.77 -22.36
N LEU A 100 -17.13 -19.66 -23.35
CA LEU A 100 -15.93 -19.92 -24.11
C LEU A 100 -15.63 -18.82 -25.13
N GLY A 101 -16.65 -18.22 -25.76
CA GLY A 101 -16.49 -17.04 -26.61
C GLY A 101 -16.07 -15.81 -25.82
N LEU A 102 -16.58 -15.63 -24.59
CA LEU A 102 -16.10 -14.62 -23.65
C LEU A 102 -14.61 -14.81 -23.34
N ALA A 103 -14.16 -16.05 -23.12
CA ALA A 103 -12.75 -16.34 -22.89
C ALA A 103 -11.92 -16.09 -24.16
N TYR A 104 -12.36 -16.57 -25.33
CA TYR A 104 -11.62 -16.45 -26.59
C TYR A 104 -11.40 -14.98 -27.00
N HIS A 105 -12.47 -14.20 -27.09
CA HIS A 105 -12.38 -12.78 -27.48
C HIS A 105 -11.89 -11.91 -26.33
N GLY A 106 -12.22 -12.28 -25.09
CA GLY A 106 -11.77 -11.57 -23.90
C GLY A 106 -10.27 -11.68 -23.67
N GLU A 107 -9.66 -12.86 -23.87
CA GLU A 107 -8.20 -13.03 -23.81
C GLU A 107 -7.51 -12.02 -24.75
N TYR A 108 -7.93 -11.98 -26.01
CA TYR A 108 -7.35 -11.09 -27.01
C TYR A 108 -7.53 -9.60 -26.63
N ILE A 109 -8.74 -9.19 -26.22
CA ILE A 109 -9.01 -7.80 -25.81
C ILE A 109 -8.15 -7.42 -24.60
N LEU A 110 -8.10 -8.29 -23.58
CA LEU A 110 -7.37 -8.04 -22.35
C LEU A 110 -5.88 -8.00 -22.59
N HIS A 111 -5.35 -8.87 -23.45
CA HIS A 111 -3.95 -8.88 -23.89
C HIS A 111 -3.52 -7.54 -24.48
N HIS A 112 -4.32 -6.98 -25.39
CA HIS A 112 -4.00 -5.70 -26.01
C HIS A 112 -4.19 -4.53 -25.04
N LEU A 113 -5.20 -4.59 -24.18
CA LEU A 113 -5.44 -3.59 -23.14
C LEU A 113 -4.28 -3.54 -22.14
N SER A 114 -3.84 -4.68 -21.61
CA SER A 114 -2.71 -4.76 -20.68
C SER A 114 -1.42 -4.28 -21.34
N ALA A 115 -1.15 -4.64 -22.61
CA ALA A 115 -0.01 -4.13 -23.36
C ALA A 115 -0.02 -2.61 -23.47
N LEU A 116 -1.17 -2.00 -23.79
CA LEU A 116 -1.32 -0.55 -23.88
C LEU A 116 -1.12 0.13 -22.52
N LEU A 117 -1.75 -0.38 -21.46
CA LEU A 117 -1.61 0.18 -20.11
C LEU A 117 -0.17 0.07 -19.60
N CYS A 118 0.51 -1.05 -19.88
CA CYS A 118 1.92 -1.24 -19.55
C CYS A 118 2.81 -0.30 -20.37
N LEU A 119 2.54 -0.09 -21.66
CA LEU A 119 3.26 0.91 -22.45
C LEU A 119 3.14 2.32 -21.84
N VAL A 120 1.93 2.72 -21.46
CA VAL A 120 1.69 4.01 -20.80
C VAL A 120 2.51 4.10 -19.52
N LEU A 121 2.50 3.08 -18.67
CA LEU A 121 3.22 3.05 -17.40
C LEU A 121 4.75 3.05 -17.57
N ALA A 122 5.26 2.27 -18.53
CA ALA A 122 6.69 2.18 -18.85
C ALA A 122 7.27 3.54 -19.27
N ILE A 123 6.42 4.43 -19.79
CA ILE A 123 6.78 5.79 -20.18
C ILE A 123 6.49 6.77 -19.04
N SER A 124 5.30 6.72 -18.43
CA SER A 124 4.87 7.72 -17.46
C SER A 124 5.66 7.67 -16.16
N VAL A 125 6.01 6.47 -15.67
CA VAL A 125 6.76 6.32 -14.41
C VAL A 125 8.17 6.93 -14.52
N PRO A 126 9.00 6.58 -15.53
CA PRO A 126 10.31 7.22 -15.68
C PRO A 126 10.25 8.70 -16.06
N ILE A 127 9.20 9.17 -16.75
CA ILE A 127 8.97 10.61 -16.94
C ILE A 127 8.71 11.30 -15.59
N GLY A 128 7.95 10.66 -14.69
CA GLY A 128 7.76 11.12 -13.31
C GLY A 128 9.10 11.29 -12.60
N TRP A 129 9.97 10.29 -12.67
CA TRP A 129 11.32 10.35 -12.10
C TRP A 129 12.16 11.47 -12.70
N ALA A 130 12.16 11.63 -14.02
CA ALA A 130 12.93 12.67 -14.70
C ALA A 130 12.48 14.09 -14.31
N LYS A 131 11.22 14.26 -13.91
CA LYS A 131 10.67 15.54 -13.43
C LYS A 131 10.93 15.78 -11.95
N ASP A 132 11.12 14.72 -11.16
CA ASP A 132 11.39 14.84 -9.73
C ASP A 132 12.82 15.31 -9.47
N ARG A 133 12.94 16.57 -9.05
CA ARG A 133 14.23 17.20 -8.74
C ARG A 133 14.95 16.55 -7.55
N ARG A 134 14.24 15.82 -6.68
CA ARG A 134 14.81 15.17 -5.50
C ARG A 134 15.71 13.99 -5.85
N LEU A 135 15.43 13.31 -6.98
CA LEU A 135 16.19 12.15 -7.46
C LEU A 135 17.53 12.52 -8.13
N GLY A 136 17.84 13.81 -8.22
CA GLY A 136 19.10 14.33 -8.72
C GLY A 136 19.17 14.43 -10.25
N LYS A 137 20.31 14.94 -10.74
CA LYS A 137 20.49 15.30 -12.17
C LYS A 137 20.46 14.11 -13.13
N LEU A 138 20.67 12.88 -12.63
CA LEU A 138 20.70 11.66 -13.44
C LEU A 138 19.35 10.93 -13.45
N ALA A 139 18.29 11.50 -12.88
CA ALA A 139 16.97 10.87 -12.83
C ALA A 139 16.33 10.63 -14.22
N PHE A 140 16.85 11.26 -15.27
CA PHE A 140 16.43 11.01 -16.65
C PHE A 140 17.08 9.76 -17.28
N VAL A 141 18.13 9.19 -16.70
CA VAL A 141 18.85 8.04 -17.29
C VAL A 141 17.95 6.79 -17.43
N PRO A 142 17.14 6.40 -16.41
CA PRO A 142 16.20 5.29 -16.58
C PRO A 142 15.16 5.54 -17.68
N LEU A 143 14.76 6.79 -17.91
CA LEU A 143 13.86 7.17 -18.99
C LEU A 143 14.49 6.96 -20.37
N LEU A 144 15.79 7.26 -20.52
CA LEU A 144 16.52 7.01 -21.77
C LEU A 144 16.61 5.53 -22.14
N LEU A 145 16.42 4.64 -21.17
CA LEU A 145 16.37 3.19 -21.40
C LEU A 145 14.92 2.71 -21.60
N ALA A 146 14.02 3.09 -20.68
CA ALA A 146 12.64 2.62 -20.69
C ALA A 146 11.84 3.10 -21.90
N LEU A 147 12.02 4.36 -22.32
CA LEU A 147 11.26 4.92 -23.46
C LEU A 147 11.56 4.19 -24.78
N PRO A 148 12.82 4.11 -25.27
CA PRO A 148 13.09 3.38 -26.50
C PRO A 148 12.82 1.88 -26.33
N GLY A 149 13.05 1.30 -25.14
CA GLY A 149 12.72 -0.10 -24.86
C GLY A 149 11.23 -0.40 -25.03
N ALA A 150 10.37 0.39 -24.39
CA ALA A 150 8.92 0.24 -24.46
C ALA A 150 8.38 0.51 -25.87
N LEU A 151 8.92 1.50 -26.59
CA LEU A 151 8.53 1.77 -27.98
C LEU A 151 8.93 0.64 -28.93
N ALA A 152 10.13 0.06 -28.77
CA ALA A 152 10.57 -1.08 -29.58
C ALA A 152 9.70 -2.32 -29.31
N LEU A 153 9.37 -2.60 -28.04
CA LEU A 153 8.46 -3.68 -27.68
C LEU A 153 7.04 -3.45 -28.22
N ALA A 154 6.51 -2.23 -28.12
CA ALA A 154 5.20 -1.89 -28.67
C ALA A 154 5.18 -2.01 -30.20
N ALA A 155 6.26 -1.57 -30.87
CA ALA A 155 6.40 -1.69 -32.31
C ALA A 155 6.47 -3.18 -32.73
N SER A 156 7.24 -3.99 -32.00
CA SER A 156 7.28 -5.45 -32.22
C SER A 156 5.92 -6.11 -31.98
N HIS A 157 5.21 -5.70 -30.92
CA HIS A 157 3.86 -6.15 -30.64
C HIS A 157 2.89 -5.85 -31.79
N LEU A 158 2.96 -4.65 -32.36
CA LEU A 158 2.17 -4.27 -33.53
C LEU A 158 2.54 -5.07 -34.79
N GLY A 159 3.82 -5.39 -34.97
CA GLY A 159 4.30 -6.23 -36.07
C GLY A 159 3.80 -7.68 -36.01
N GLN A 160 3.47 -8.18 -34.82
CA GLN A 160 2.91 -9.52 -34.61
C GLN A 160 1.39 -9.59 -34.86
N VAL A 161 0.71 -8.45 -35.02
CA VAL A 161 -0.71 -8.41 -35.39
C VAL A 161 -0.86 -8.76 -36.88
N PRO A 162 -1.87 -9.53 -37.30
CA PRO A 162 -2.03 -9.98 -38.69
C PRO A 162 -2.05 -8.88 -39.77
N VAL A 163 -2.42 -7.65 -39.40
CA VAL A 163 -2.45 -6.46 -40.29
C VAL A 163 -1.26 -5.52 -40.06
N GLY A 164 -0.32 -5.91 -39.21
CA GLY A 164 0.86 -5.13 -38.85
C GLY A 164 1.92 -5.10 -39.96
N PRO A 165 2.76 -4.05 -40.01
CA PRO A 165 3.90 -4.03 -40.91
C PRO A 165 4.90 -5.14 -40.55
N THR A 166 5.18 -6.05 -41.48
CA THR A 166 6.01 -7.24 -41.22
C THR A 166 7.46 -6.92 -40.82
N TRP A 167 7.99 -5.76 -41.23
CA TRP A 167 9.32 -5.30 -40.83
C TRP A 167 9.41 -4.94 -39.34
N LEU A 168 8.27 -4.71 -38.68
CA LEU A 168 8.22 -4.52 -37.22
C LEU A 168 8.26 -5.83 -36.44
N ALA A 169 7.95 -6.96 -37.08
CA ALA A 169 7.99 -8.29 -36.45
C ALA A 169 9.42 -8.84 -36.27
N ASP A 170 10.46 -8.04 -36.55
CA ASP A 170 11.85 -8.45 -36.38
C ASP A 170 12.13 -8.82 -34.90
N HIS A 171 12.56 -10.06 -34.70
CA HIS A 171 12.92 -10.59 -33.39
C HIS A 171 13.96 -9.72 -32.67
N ARG A 172 14.91 -9.13 -33.41
CA ARG A 172 15.95 -8.27 -32.84
C ARG A 172 15.37 -7.01 -32.20
N LEU A 173 14.28 -6.48 -32.76
CA LEU A 173 13.61 -5.31 -32.21
C LEU A 173 13.01 -5.63 -30.83
N ALA A 174 12.39 -6.80 -30.69
CA ALA A 174 11.88 -7.27 -29.40
C ALA A 174 13.00 -7.49 -28.38
N THR A 175 14.10 -8.15 -28.77
CA THR A 175 15.24 -8.43 -27.88
C THR A 175 15.92 -7.15 -27.40
N ILE A 176 16.18 -6.19 -28.30
CA ILE A 176 16.75 -4.89 -27.95
C ILE A 176 15.79 -4.10 -27.05
N GLY A 177 14.50 -4.11 -27.40
CA GLY A 177 13.46 -3.46 -26.60
C GLY A 177 13.39 -4.01 -25.17
N ALA A 178 13.42 -5.34 -25.04
CA ALA A 178 13.46 -6.05 -23.76
C ALA A 178 14.70 -5.68 -22.95
N ALA A 179 15.88 -5.71 -23.56
CA ALA A 179 17.14 -5.36 -22.91
C ALA A 179 17.10 -3.94 -22.34
N LEU A 180 16.67 -2.97 -23.14
CA LEU A 180 16.58 -1.57 -22.73
C LEU A 180 15.56 -1.36 -21.60
N LEU A 181 14.36 -1.92 -21.72
CA LEU A 181 13.32 -1.76 -20.69
C LEU A 181 13.72 -2.45 -19.37
N LEU A 182 14.17 -3.70 -19.43
CA LEU A 182 14.55 -4.47 -18.24
C LEU A 182 15.82 -3.95 -17.57
N ALA A 183 16.73 -3.31 -18.34
CA ALA A 183 17.87 -2.59 -17.81
C ALA A 183 17.52 -1.21 -17.21
N SER A 184 16.26 -0.78 -17.24
CA SER A 184 15.85 0.50 -16.64
C SER A 184 15.67 0.40 -15.12
N TRP A 185 15.07 -0.67 -14.56
CA TRP A 185 14.94 -0.82 -13.09
C TRP A 185 16.26 -0.82 -12.31
N PRO A 186 17.36 -1.45 -12.78
CA PRO A 186 18.52 -1.68 -11.93
C PRO A 186 19.38 -0.44 -11.96
N VAL A 187 19.41 0.23 -13.11
CA VAL A 187 19.95 1.58 -13.28
C VAL A 187 19.18 2.55 -12.39
N ALA A 188 17.84 2.54 -12.38
CA ALA A 188 17.05 3.37 -11.48
C ALA A 188 17.36 3.07 -10.01
N ALA A 189 17.36 1.80 -9.61
CA ALA A 189 17.64 1.38 -8.24
C ALA A 189 19.04 1.77 -7.77
N ALA A 190 20.05 1.68 -8.65
CA ALA A 190 21.41 2.09 -8.37
C ALA A 190 21.53 3.62 -8.24
N LEU A 191 20.92 4.38 -9.15
CA LEU A 191 20.94 5.84 -9.13
C LEU A 191 20.17 6.41 -7.94
N PHE A 192 19.03 5.81 -7.59
CA PHE A 192 18.15 6.28 -6.51
C PHE A 192 18.42 5.59 -5.18
N TRP A 193 19.52 4.84 -5.04
CA TRP A 193 19.78 3.98 -3.89
C TRP A 193 19.69 4.70 -2.53
N SER A 194 20.10 5.97 -2.47
CA SER A 194 19.99 6.80 -1.27
C SER A 194 18.54 7.13 -0.90
N GLU A 195 17.71 7.38 -1.92
CA GLU A 195 16.32 7.86 -1.83
C GLU A 195 15.31 6.73 -1.65
N LEU A 196 15.64 5.51 -2.07
CA LEU A 196 14.82 4.33 -1.78
C LEU A 196 14.55 4.24 -0.27
N GLY A 197 13.37 3.72 0.07
CA GLY A 197 12.82 3.62 1.42
C GLY A 197 13.68 2.82 2.42
N PRO A 198 13.08 2.11 3.39
CA PRO A 198 13.81 1.50 4.49
C PRO A 198 15.00 0.66 4.00
N ARG A 199 16.21 0.90 4.55
CA ARG A 199 17.45 0.19 4.16
C ARG A 199 17.30 -1.33 4.14
N GLN A 200 16.45 -1.84 5.03
CA GLN A 200 16.13 -3.27 5.15
C GLN A 200 15.44 -3.85 3.91
N ARG A 201 14.67 -3.04 3.17
CA ARG A 201 13.94 -3.48 1.97
C ARG A 201 14.69 -3.23 0.68
N ARG A 202 15.67 -2.31 0.64
CA ARG A 202 16.44 -1.96 -0.57
C ARG A 202 17.03 -3.16 -1.32
N PRO A 203 17.53 -4.22 -0.67
CA PRO A 203 18.03 -5.41 -1.36
C PRO A 203 16.98 -6.10 -2.24
N LEU A 204 15.68 -5.88 -1.98
CA LEU A 204 14.58 -6.49 -2.71
C LEU A 204 14.71 -6.27 -4.22
N VAL A 205 15.08 -5.08 -4.67
CA VAL A 205 15.16 -4.76 -6.10
C VAL A 205 16.19 -5.63 -6.82
N PHE A 206 17.31 -5.95 -6.15
CA PHE A 206 18.34 -6.82 -6.69
C PHE A 206 18.00 -8.31 -6.53
N VAL A 207 17.30 -8.68 -5.45
CA VAL A 207 16.79 -10.05 -5.27
C VAL A 207 15.80 -10.43 -6.37
N LEU A 208 14.96 -9.49 -6.81
CA LEU A 208 14.01 -9.69 -7.92
C LEU A 208 14.70 -9.79 -9.29
N LEU A 209 15.91 -9.25 -9.43
CA LEU A 209 16.72 -9.39 -10.65
C LEU A 209 17.33 -10.79 -10.79
N LEU A 210 17.52 -11.52 -9.69
CA LEU A 210 18.25 -12.80 -9.68
C LEU A 210 17.71 -13.83 -10.69
N PRO A 211 16.40 -14.13 -10.78
CA PRO A 211 15.90 -15.13 -11.72
C PRO A 211 16.13 -14.72 -13.18
N LEU A 212 15.95 -13.44 -13.48
CA LEU A 212 16.23 -12.87 -14.80
C LEU A 212 17.73 -12.94 -15.14
N ALA A 213 18.60 -12.59 -14.20
CA ALA A 213 20.05 -12.63 -14.39
C ALA A 213 20.55 -14.05 -14.63
N VAL A 214 20.06 -15.04 -13.86
CA VAL A 214 20.39 -16.46 -14.06
C VAL A 214 19.90 -16.94 -15.42
N ARG A 215 18.66 -16.60 -15.78
CA ARG A 215 18.09 -16.93 -17.10
C ARG A 215 18.95 -16.38 -18.24
N VAL A 216 19.23 -15.08 -18.24
CA VAL A 216 20.05 -14.43 -19.28
C VAL A 216 21.49 -14.95 -19.26
N GLY A 217 22.02 -15.31 -18.10
CA GLY A 217 23.34 -15.93 -17.99
C GLY A 217 23.45 -17.27 -18.73
N PHE A 218 22.39 -18.07 -18.74
CA PHE A 218 22.36 -19.37 -19.45
C PHE A 218 21.84 -19.28 -20.89
N ALA A 219 20.77 -18.52 -21.15
CA ALA A 219 20.16 -18.40 -22.49
C ALA A 219 20.77 -17.27 -23.35
N GLY A 220 21.69 -16.47 -22.81
CA GLY A 220 22.25 -15.31 -23.51
C GLY A 220 21.19 -14.25 -23.83
N TRP A 221 21.41 -13.52 -24.93
CA TRP A 221 20.51 -12.46 -25.40
C TRP A 221 19.13 -12.99 -25.78
N ASP A 222 19.04 -14.21 -26.31
CA ASP A 222 17.78 -14.81 -26.75
C ASP A 222 16.84 -15.12 -25.57
N GLY A 223 17.39 -15.24 -24.35
CA GLY A 223 16.59 -15.35 -23.12
C GLY A 223 15.70 -14.13 -22.84
N LEU A 224 16.01 -12.96 -23.43
CA LEU A 224 15.21 -11.74 -23.34
C LEU A 224 14.06 -11.68 -24.35
N SER A 225 14.10 -12.53 -25.38
CA SER A 225 13.10 -12.59 -26.45
C SER A 225 12.33 -13.91 -26.48
N GLY A 226 12.33 -14.61 -25.34
CA GLY A 226 11.46 -15.75 -25.08
C GLY A 226 12.04 -17.11 -25.39
N ALA A 227 13.34 -17.20 -25.74
CA ALA A 227 13.99 -18.50 -25.89
C ALA A 227 13.98 -19.27 -24.56
N LEU A 228 13.74 -20.58 -24.65
CA LEU A 228 13.79 -21.45 -23.49
C LEU A 228 15.25 -21.71 -23.11
N VAL A 229 15.50 -21.79 -21.80
CA VAL A 229 16.80 -22.24 -21.31
C VAL A 229 16.96 -23.74 -21.56
N GLU A 230 18.20 -24.15 -21.79
CA GLU A 230 18.54 -25.56 -21.98
C GLU A 230 18.24 -26.40 -20.72
N PRO A 231 18.03 -27.72 -20.84
CA PRO A 231 17.68 -28.59 -19.71
C PRO A 231 18.65 -28.52 -18.52
N GLU A 232 19.94 -28.31 -18.79
CA GLU A 232 20.99 -28.20 -17.77
C GLU A 232 20.85 -26.94 -16.88
N ALA A 233 20.22 -25.88 -17.42
CA ALA A 233 20.02 -24.60 -16.74
C ALA A 233 18.73 -24.56 -15.90
N ILE A 234 17.77 -25.46 -16.16
CA ILE A 234 16.49 -25.56 -15.43
C ILE A 234 16.65 -25.57 -13.90
N PRO A 235 17.49 -26.42 -13.27
CA PRO A 235 17.61 -26.45 -11.82
C PRO A 235 18.12 -25.12 -11.24
N TRP A 236 18.96 -24.40 -11.99
CA TRP A 236 19.50 -23.11 -11.56
C TRP A 236 18.45 -22.00 -11.62
N VAL A 237 17.66 -21.94 -12.70
CA VAL A 237 16.55 -21.00 -12.83
C VAL A 237 15.47 -21.29 -11.77
N GLY A 238 15.13 -22.56 -11.56
CA GLY A 238 14.20 -22.99 -10.51
C GLY A 238 14.69 -22.61 -9.11
N ALA A 239 15.96 -22.87 -8.78
CA ALA A 239 16.54 -22.48 -7.50
C ALA A 239 16.53 -20.95 -7.30
N ALA A 240 16.87 -20.18 -8.35
CA ALA A 240 16.82 -18.73 -8.31
C ALA A 240 15.41 -18.22 -8.01
N LEU A 241 14.38 -18.79 -8.66
CA LEU A 241 12.98 -18.47 -8.39
C LEU A 241 12.57 -18.75 -6.95
N VAL A 242 12.91 -19.92 -6.42
CA VAL A 242 12.59 -20.31 -5.03
C VAL A 242 13.28 -19.36 -4.04
N VAL A 243 14.58 -19.12 -4.21
CA VAL A 243 15.37 -18.21 -3.37
C VAL A 243 14.81 -16.80 -3.42
N THR A 244 14.50 -16.29 -4.61
CA THR A 244 13.90 -14.97 -4.79
C THR A 244 12.52 -14.88 -4.12
N ALA A 245 11.66 -15.90 -4.25
CA ALA A 245 10.35 -15.92 -3.62
C ALA A 245 10.45 -15.87 -2.08
N ILE A 246 11.30 -16.71 -1.49
CA ILE A 246 11.54 -16.74 -0.03
C ILE A 246 12.13 -15.42 0.45
N ALA A 247 13.19 -14.94 -0.21
CA ALA A 247 13.84 -13.68 0.16
C ALA A 247 12.90 -12.48 0.03
N THR A 248 12.05 -12.45 -1.00
CA THR A 248 11.03 -11.40 -1.18
C THR A 248 10.06 -11.40 0.00
N LEU A 249 9.55 -12.56 0.43
CA LEU A 249 8.68 -12.64 1.60
C LEU A 249 9.37 -12.11 2.87
N ILE A 250 10.62 -12.54 3.11
CA ILE A 250 11.42 -12.16 4.29
C ILE A 250 11.76 -10.67 4.31
N LEU A 251 11.99 -10.06 3.15
CA LEU A 251 12.34 -8.64 3.03
C LEU A 251 11.10 -7.75 3.09
N LEU A 252 10.03 -8.12 2.39
CA LEU A 252 8.80 -7.33 2.33
C LEU A 252 8.03 -7.36 3.66
N ARG A 253 7.89 -8.56 4.24
CA ARG A 253 7.12 -8.85 5.48
C ARG A 253 5.74 -8.19 5.48
N PRO A 254 4.82 -8.61 4.60
CA PRO A 254 3.48 -8.03 4.55
C PRO A 254 2.81 -8.11 5.92
N ARG A 255 2.31 -6.98 6.42
CA ARG A 255 1.63 -6.92 7.73
C ARG A 255 0.14 -7.21 7.56
N LEU A 256 -0.27 -8.38 8.03
CA LEU A 256 -1.67 -8.80 8.09
C LEU A 256 -2.00 -9.30 9.50
N GLU A 257 -3.27 -9.25 9.87
CA GLU A 257 -3.76 -9.95 11.04
C GLU A 257 -3.52 -11.46 10.89
N LEU A 258 -3.21 -12.13 12.00
CA LEU A 258 -2.79 -13.53 11.99
C LEU A 258 -3.80 -14.45 11.27
N TRP A 259 -5.09 -14.23 11.48
CA TRP A 259 -6.15 -15.02 10.85
C TRP A 259 -6.24 -14.77 9.35
N VAL A 260 -6.06 -13.52 8.88
CA VAL A 260 -6.02 -13.18 7.45
C VAL A 260 -4.82 -13.85 6.80
N MET A 261 -3.65 -13.79 7.45
CA MET A 261 -2.45 -14.46 6.96
C MET A 261 -2.64 -15.98 6.89
N ALA A 262 -3.33 -16.59 7.86
CA ALA A 262 -3.65 -18.01 7.82
C ALA A 262 -4.58 -18.35 6.66
N VAL A 263 -5.64 -17.57 6.43
CA VAL A 263 -6.57 -17.78 5.30
C VAL A 263 -5.85 -17.63 3.96
N VAL A 264 -5.05 -16.57 3.78
CA VAL A 264 -4.24 -16.36 2.57
C VAL A 264 -3.26 -17.53 2.39
N GLY A 265 -2.58 -17.96 3.46
CA GLY A 265 -1.68 -19.11 3.44
C GLY A 265 -2.38 -20.39 2.97
N VAL A 266 -3.57 -20.69 3.50
CA VAL A 266 -4.35 -21.87 3.08
C VAL A 266 -4.75 -21.77 1.60
N ILE A 267 -5.25 -20.62 1.15
CA ILE A 267 -5.63 -20.42 -0.26
C ILE A 267 -4.43 -20.62 -1.19
N CYS A 268 -3.28 -20.02 -0.85
CA CYS A 268 -2.06 -20.16 -1.65
C CYS A 268 -1.52 -21.59 -1.63
N LEU A 269 -1.59 -22.29 -0.49
CA LEU A 269 -1.21 -23.70 -0.40
C LEU A 269 -2.10 -24.56 -1.30
N LEU A 270 -3.42 -24.38 -1.23
CA LEU A 270 -4.37 -25.10 -2.09
C LEU A 270 -4.13 -24.80 -3.58
N ALA A 271 -3.84 -23.55 -3.93
CA ALA A 271 -3.50 -23.17 -5.30
C ALA A 271 -2.21 -23.88 -5.77
N SER A 272 -1.14 -23.87 -4.97
CA SER A 272 0.12 -24.57 -5.29
C SER A 272 -0.08 -26.09 -5.38
N MET A 273 -0.85 -26.69 -4.48
CA MET A 273 -1.20 -28.12 -4.56
C MET A 273 -2.04 -28.43 -5.80
N PHE A 274 -2.94 -27.55 -6.19
CA PHE A 274 -3.72 -27.71 -7.42
C PHE A 274 -2.81 -27.65 -8.67
N PHE A 275 -1.85 -26.72 -8.72
CA PHE A 275 -0.84 -26.70 -9.79
C PHE A 275 0.00 -27.98 -9.81
N TYR A 276 0.42 -28.49 -8.65
CA TYR A 276 1.13 -29.76 -8.56
C TYR A 276 0.28 -30.94 -9.05
N PHE A 277 -0.98 -31.01 -8.61
CA PHE A 277 -1.92 -32.04 -9.05
C PHE A 277 -2.12 -32.03 -10.56
N LEU A 278 -2.27 -30.83 -11.15
CA LEU A 278 -2.39 -30.68 -12.61
C LEU A 278 -1.08 -31.03 -13.33
N TYR A 279 0.07 -30.72 -12.74
CA TYR A 279 1.37 -31.12 -13.29
C TYR A 279 1.53 -32.64 -13.32
N GLU A 280 1.18 -33.35 -12.25
CA GLU A 280 1.30 -34.82 -12.17
C GLU A 280 0.26 -35.55 -13.05
N ASN A 281 -1.00 -35.10 -13.02
CA ASN A 281 -2.12 -35.85 -13.62
C ASN A 281 -2.58 -35.30 -14.98
N GLY A 282 -2.21 -34.06 -15.31
CA GLY A 282 -2.65 -33.37 -16.53
C GLY A 282 -1.58 -33.31 -17.63
N PHE A 283 -0.36 -33.79 -17.37
CA PHE A 283 0.73 -33.77 -18.35
C PHE A 283 0.40 -34.71 -19.54
N GLY A 284 0.43 -34.17 -20.75
CA GLY A 284 0.07 -34.87 -22.00
C GLY A 284 -1.38 -34.67 -22.47
N GLU A 285 -2.35 -34.44 -21.58
CA GLU A 285 -3.73 -34.06 -21.97
C GLU A 285 -3.94 -32.54 -22.03
N LEU A 286 -3.18 -31.77 -21.24
CA LEU A 286 -3.26 -30.32 -21.10
C LEU A 286 -2.00 -29.59 -21.60
N GLU A 287 -1.21 -30.26 -22.45
CA GLU A 287 0.13 -29.85 -22.87
C GLU A 287 0.13 -28.45 -23.51
N ASP A 288 -0.85 -28.17 -24.38
CA ASP A 288 -0.97 -26.90 -25.10
C ASP A 288 -1.37 -25.71 -24.20
N GLY A 289 -2.15 -25.95 -23.14
CA GLY A 289 -2.68 -24.88 -22.28
C GLY A 289 -1.88 -24.66 -21.01
N LEU A 290 -1.80 -25.68 -20.16
CA LEU A 290 -1.16 -25.59 -18.85
C LEU A 290 0.37 -25.63 -18.97
N GLY A 291 0.88 -26.46 -19.88
CA GLY A 291 2.32 -26.54 -20.18
C GLY A 291 2.85 -25.18 -20.65
N GLY A 292 2.14 -24.54 -21.59
CA GLY A 292 2.45 -23.18 -22.04
C GLY A 292 2.41 -22.12 -20.94
N LEU A 293 1.45 -22.20 -20.01
CA LEU A 293 1.35 -21.27 -18.87
C LEU A 293 2.51 -21.45 -17.89
N LEU A 294 2.83 -22.69 -17.50
CA LEU A 294 3.97 -22.96 -16.60
C LEU A 294 5.30 -22.61 -17.25
N GLN A 295 5.44 -22.89 -18.55
CA GLN A 295 6.60 -22.47 -19.35
C GLN A 295 6.73 -20.95 -19.41
N SER A 296 5.61 -20.23 -19.56
CA SER A 296 5.59 -18.77 -19.52
C SER A 296 5.96 -18.24 -18.12
N LEU A 297 5.46 -18.87 -17.06
CA LEU A 297 5.75 -18.47 -15.68
C LEU A 297 7.23 -18.68 -15.32
N PHE A 298 7.77 -19.87 -15.58
CA PHE A 298 9.11 -20.27 -15.16
C PHE A 298 10.20 -19.94 -16.18
N GLY A 299 9.82 -19.84 -17.46
CA GLY A 299 10.73 -19.57 -18.57
C GLY A 299 11.51 -20.78 -19.09
N PHE A 300 11.15 -22.00 -18.69
CA PHE A 300 11.70 -23.22 -19.25
C PHE A 300 10.59 -24.21 -19.56
N ALA A 301 10.84 -25.11 -20.50
CA ALA A 301 9.96 -26.25 -20.71
C ALA A 301 9.94 -27.09 -19.41
N VAL A 302 8.77 -27.23 -18.79
CA VAL A 302 8.64 -28.04 -17.59
C VAL A 302 8.89 -29.50 -17.99
N PRO A 303 9.83 -30.21 -17.35
CA PRO A 303 10.09 -31.60 -17.72
C PRO A 303 8.90 -32.48 -17.33
N TYR A 304 8.70 -33.57 -18.06
CA TYR A 304 7.68 -34.58 -17.77
C TYR A 304 7.84 -35.14 -16.34
N PRO A 305 6.75 -35.30 -15.56
CA PRO A 305 6.81 -35.70 -14.14
C PRO A 305 7.65 -36.95 -13.90
N SER A 306 7.54 -37.97 -14.77
CA SER A 306 8.27 -39.23 -14.66
C SER A 306 9.80 -39.11 -14.73
N TYR A 307 10.33 -37.98 -15.23
CA TYR A 307 11.77 -37.73 -15.33
C TYR A 307 12.29 -36.76 -14.27
N VAL A 308 11.43 -36.30 -13.35
CA VAL A 308 11.78 -35.36 -12.29
C VAL A 308 11.63 -36.05 -10.93
N ASP A 309 12.63 -35.87 -10.08
CA ASP A 309 12.57 -36.31 -8.68
C ASP A 309 11.50 -35.51 -7.92
N ASP A 310 10.66 -36.20 -7.15
CA ASP A 310 9.60 -35.64 -6.29
C ASP A 310 10.09 -34.48 -5.42
N LEU A 311 11.34 -34.55 -4.95
CA LEU A 311 11.93 -33.47 -4.15
C LEU A 311 12.13 -32.18 -4.93
N ARG A 312 12.44 -32.28 -6.23
CA ARG A 312 12.63 -31.10 -7.11
C ARG A 312 11.30 -30.47 -7.47
N SER A 313 10.28 -31.28 -7.79
CA SER A 313 8.93 -30.77 -8.04
C SER A 313 8.33 -30.14 -6.78
N ALA A 314 8.49 -30.77 -5.62
CA ALA A 314 8.07 -30.22 -4.33
C ALA A 314 8.78 -28.90 -3.99
N ALA A 315 10.08 -28.77 -4.25
CA ALA A 315 10.82 -27.54 -4.05
C ALA A 315 10.33 -26.40 -4.94
N LEU A 316 10.02 -26.68 -6.22
CA LEU A 316 9.45 -25.69 -7.13
C LEU A 316 8.05 -25.24 -6.68
N MET A 317 7.21 -26.19 -6.22
CA MET A 317 5.88 -25.89 -5.67
C MET A 317 5.96 -25.06 -4.38
N MET A 318 6.97 -25.32 -3.55
CA MET A 318 7.27 -24.48 -2.38
C MET A 318 7.63 -23.05 -2.82
N GLY A 319 8.43 -22.88 -3.87
CA GLY A 319 8.71 -21.57 -4.47
C GLY A 319 7.44 -20.87 -4.95
N LEU A 320 6.56 -21.59 -5.65
CA LEU A 320 5.27 -21.07 -6.11
C LEU A 320 4.37 -20.64 -4.93
N PHE A 321 4.33 -21.45 -3.87
CA PHE A 321 3.62 -21.11 -2.64
C PHE A 321 4.13 -19.79 -2.04
N PHE A 322 5.45 -19.65 -1.86
CA PHE A 322 6.03 -18.42 -1.34
C PHE A 322 5.77 -17.21 -2.24
N MET A 323 5.81 -17.39 -3.56
CA MET A 323 5.48 -16.36 -4.53
C MET A 323 4.03 -15.89 -4.37
N PHE A 324 3.07 -16.82 -4.34
CA PHE A 324 1.65 -16.50 -4.19
C PHE A 324 1.33 -15.87 -2.84
N VAL A 325 1.84 -16.43 -1.74
CA VAL A 325 1.64 -15.86 -0.41
C VAL A 325 2.20 -14.45 -0.35
N THR A 326 3.38 -14.20 -0.90
CA THR A 326 3.98 -12.87 -0.88
C THR A 326 3.14 -11.85 -1.64
N VAL A 327 2.75 -12.17 -2.87
CA VAL A 327 1.95 -11.27 -3.72
C VAL A 327 0.57 -11.04 -3.11
N TYR A 328 -0.12 -12.10 -2.72
CA TYR A 328 -1.49 -12.00 -2.21
C TYR A 328 -1.50 -11.27 -0.86
N SER A 329 -0.59 -11.62 0.05
CA SER A 329 -0.51 -10.91 1.33
C SER A 329 -0.15 -9.43 1.15
N ALA A 330 0.72 -9.10 0.18
CA ALA A 330 1.03 -7.71 -0.14
C ALA A 330 -0.18 -6.97 -0.74
N LEU A 331 -0.96 -7.59 -1.63
CA LEU A 331 -2.17 -7.00 -2.23
C LEU A 331 -3.25 -6.70 -1.18
N VAL A 332 -3.44 -7.61 -0.22
CA VAL A 332 -4.41 -7.45 0.87
C VAL A 332 -3.95 -6.43 1.90
N SER A 333 -2.64 -6.36 2.16
CA SER A 333 -2.04 -5.40 3.10
C SER A 333 -2.32 -3.96 2.67
N ALA A 334 -2.83 -3.15 3.61
CA ALA A 334 -3.01 -1.72 3.38
C ALA A 334 -1.66 -0.96 3.24
N GLU A 335 -0.58 -1.54 3.74
CA GLU A 335 0.76 -0.96 3.76
C GLU A 335 1.55 -1.27 2.47
N ASP A 336 1.40 -2.48 1.96
CA ASP A 336 2.20 -3.01 0.84
C ASP A 336 1.43 -3.16 -0.47
N ARG A 337 0.16 -2.74 -0.53
CA ARG A 337 -0.73 -2.94 -1.70
C ARG A 337 -0.08 -2.61 -3.03
N VAL A 338 0.59 -1.45 -3.11
CA VAL A 338 1.26 -1.00 -4.33
C VAL A 338 2.40 -1.92 -4.76
N ARG A 339 3.17 -2.46 -3.80
CA ARG A 339 4.22 -3.47 -4.07
C ARG A 339 3.58 -4.79 -4.47
N GLY A 340 2.45 -5.15 -3.86
CA GLY A 340 1.63 -6.28 -4.29
C GLY A 340 1.17 -6.17 -5.75
N ILE A 341 0.75 -4.98 -6.19
CA ILE A 341 0.38 -4.73 -7.60
C ILE A 341 1.60 -4.91 -8.52
N ALA A 342 2.73 -4.32 -8.16
CA ALA A 342 3.97 -4.43 -8.93
C ALA A 342 4.46 -5.88 -9.07
N LEU A 343 4.54 -6.60 -7.94
CA LEU A 343 4.91 -8.02 -7.91
C LEU A 343 3.89 -8.89 -8.65
N GLY A 344 2.60 -8.60 -8.53
CA GLY A 344 1.55 -9.29 -9.26
C GLY A 344 1.72 -9.17 -10.78
N LEU A 345 2.07 -7.98 -11.28
CA LEU A 345 2.35 -7.79 -12.70
C LEU A 345 3.53 -8.66 -13.17
N MET A 346 4.61 -8.72 -12.38
CA MET A 346 5.76 -9.56 -12.70
C MET A 346 5.42 -11.05 -12.69
N VAL A 347 4.63 -11.51 -11.71
CA VAL A 347 4.24 -12.93 -11.59
C VAL A 347 3.35 -13.36 -12.74
N ILE A 348 2.35 -12.55 -13.13
CA ILE A 348 1.48 -12.85 -14.26
C ILE A 348 2.25 -12.85 -15.58
N ALA A 349 3.19 -11.90 -15.73
CA ALA A 349 4.03 -11.83 -16.93
C ALA A 349 4.96 -13.05 -17.06
N GLY A 350 5.42 -13.57 -15.92
CA GLY A 350 6.36 -14.70 -15.88
C GLY A 350 7.76 -14.33 -16.37
N LEU A 351 8.64 -15.34 -16.45
CA LEU A 351 10.00 -15.21 -16.98
C LEU A 351 10.16 -15.72 -18.40
N GLY A 352 9.12 -16.30 -18.99
CA GLY A 352 9.18 -16.93 -20.30
C GLY A 352 9.20 -15.95 -21.46
N PHE A 353 8.75 -14.71 -21.29
CA PHE A 353 8.87 -13.62 -22.27
C PHE A 353 8.54 -14.02 -23.71
N SER A 354 7.55 -14.90 -23.87
CA SER A 354 7.14 -15.45 -25.16
C SER A 354 6.50 -14.42 -26.09
N SER A 355 6.13 -13.25 -25.57
CA SER A 355 5.62 -12.12 -26.35
C SER A 355 6.12 -10.77 -25.81
N PRO A 356 6.20 -9.73 -26.66
CA PRO A 356 6.59 -8.37 -26.23
C PRO A 356 5.67 -7.80 -25.15
N HIS A 357 4.38 -8.19 -25.14
CA HIS A 357 3.41 -7.83 -24.11
C HIS A 357 3.88 -8.29 -22.71
N LEU A 358 4.31 -9.54 -22.55
CA LEU A 358 4.76 -10.06 -21.25
C LEU A 358 6.01 -9.34 -20.78
N VAL A 359 6.93 -9.01 -21.69
CA VAL A 359 8.12 -8.22 -21.36
C VAL A 359 7.77 -6.81 -20.88
N LEU A 360 6.83 -6.13 -21.57
CA LEU A 360 6.32 -4.82 -21.13
C LEU A 360 5.73 -4.91 -19.72
N MET A 361 4.94 -5.94 -19.47
CA MET A 361 4.26 -6.12 -18.20
C MET A 361 5.22 -6.44 -17.04
N PHE A 362 6.20 -7.31 -17.27
CA PHE A 362 7.28 -7.58 -16.31
C PHE A 362 8.11 -6.31 -16.07
N GLY A 363 8.52 -5.62 -17.13
CA GLY A 363 9.31 -4.38 -17.08
C GLY A 363 8.58 -3.25 -16.33
N VAL A 364 7.27 -3.14 -16.47
CA VAL A 364 6.46 -2.18 -15.71
C VAL A 364 6.35 -2.58 -14.25
N GLY A 365 6.05 -3.84 -13.96
CA GLY A 365 6.06 -4.34 -12.58
C GLY A 365 7.39 -4.05 -11.89
N ALA A 366 8.48 -4.30 -12.61
CA ALA A 366 9.85 -3.97 -12.24
C ALA A 366 10.08 -2.48 -11.90
N LEU A 367 9.69 -1.57 -12.80
CA LEU A 367 9.77 -0.12 -12.57
C LEU A 367 8.89 0.32 -11.38
N LEU A 368 7.70 -0.26 -11.26
CA LEU A 368 6.78 0.02 -10.16
C LEU A 368 7.30 -0.48 -8.82
N VAL A 369 8.11 -1.53 -8.75
CA VAL A 369 8.79 -1.90 -7.49
C VAL A 369 9.69 -0.76 -7.03
N VAL A 370 10.46 -0.13 -7.93
CA VAL A 370 11.30 1.02 -7.61
C VAL A 370 10.45 2.22 -7.20
N GLU A 371 9.39 2.53 -7.96
CA GLU A 371 8.44 3.60 -7.64
C GLU A 371 7.80 3.39 -6.26
N GLY A 372 7.36 2.17 -5.95
CA GLY A 372 6.81 1.74 -4.66
C GLY A 372 7.86 1.63 -3.55
N MET A 373 9.08 2.10 -3.78
CA MET A 373 10.11 2.28 -2.76
C MET A 373 10.56 3.73 -2.64
N LEU A 374 10.14 4.63 -3.54
CA LEU A 374 10.47 6.05 -3.47
C LEU A 374 9.56 6.81 -2.49
N PRO A 375 10.02 7.97 -1.96
CA PRO A 375 9.19 8.83 -1.12
C PRO A 375 7.99 9.37 -1.91
N GLY A 376 6.78 9.36 -1.34
CA GLY A 376 5.58 9.90 -1.99
C GLY A 376 4.72 8.89 -2.75
N ALA A 377 5.21 7.66 -2.98
CA ALA A 377 4.30 6.57 -3.35
C ALA A 377 3.23 6.38 -2.24
N PRO A 378 1.99 5.99 -2.57
CA PRO A 378 0.88 5.85 -1.62
C PRO A 378 1.15 4.66 -0.70
N HIS A 379 2.05 4.90 0.24
CA HIS A 379 2.44 4.03 1.32
C HIS A 379 1.82 4.60 2.57
N ARG A 380 1.05 3.77 3.27
CA ARG A 380 0.74 4.07 4.68
C ARG A 380 1.96 3.88 5.59
N GLU A 381 3.07 3.33 5.07
CA GLU A 381 4.31 3.07 5.80
C GLU A 381 5.35 4.21 5.80
N LEU A 382 5.08 5.35 5.17
CA LEU A 382 5.92 6.55 5.34
C LEU A 382 5.43 7.46 6.47
N GLY A 383 4.58 6.97 7.37
CA GLY A 383 4.20 7.66 8.61
C GLY A 383 5.36 7.91 9.60
N SER A 384 6.62 7.59 9.27
CA SER A 384 7.78 7.99 10.08
C SER A 384 8.76 8.91 9.35
N ARG A 385 8.61 9.11 8.04
CA ARG A 385 9.47 10.00 7.24
C ARG A 385 8.67 11.09 6.54
N GLN A 386 7.45 10.80 6.09
CA GLN A 386 6.44 11.81 5.82
C GLN A 386 6.00 12.42 7.14
N ALA A 387 5.74 11.66 8.22
CA ALA A 387 5.50 12.32 9.52
C ALA A 387 6.72 13.06 10.06
N ALA A 388 7.96 12.67 9.73
CA ALA A 388 9.16 13.44 10.10
C ALA A 388 9.48 14.57 9.11
N ALA A 389 9.05 14.50 7.85
CA ALA A 389 9.22 15.53 6.84
C ALA A 389 8.05 16.52 6.82
N ASP A 390 6.87 16.08 7.24
CA ASP A 390 5.68 16.84 7.63
C ASP A 390 5.97 17.42 9.00
N ALA A 391 6.53 16.70 9.98
CA ALA A 391 7.01 17.34 11.21
C ALA A 391 8.15 18.32 10.92
N ALA A 392 9.07 18.05 9.98
CA ALA A 392 10.12 19.01 9.60
C ALA A 392 9.64 20.11 8.62
N ALA A 393 8.53 19.91 7.91
CA ALA A 393 7.89 20.89 7.03
C ALA A 393 6.85 21.71 7.81
N ILE A 394 6.27 21.15 8.87
CA ILE A 394 5.51 21.81 9.93
C ILE A 394 6.49 22.55 10.81
N GLU A 395 7.64 21.99 11.21
CA GLU A 395 8.72 22.72 11.90
C GLU A 395 9.34 23.80 11.00
N ARG A 396 9.42 23.59 9.68
CA ARG A 396 9.81 24.65 8.71
C ARG A 396 8.70 25.63 8.36
N ALA A 397 7.42 25.24 8.40
CA ALA A 397 6.27 26.13 8.18
C ALA A 397 5.92 26.90 9.45
N LEU A 398 6.18 26.34 10.63
CA LEU A 398 6.19 26.97 11.95
C LEU A 398 7.44 27.83 12.13
N ALA A 399 8.56 27.51 11.46
CA ALA A 399 9.68 28.43 11.31
C ALA A 399 9.45 29.50 10.23
N TYR A 400 8.32 29.45 9.50
CA TYR A 400 7.93 30.46 8.50
C TYR A 400 6.59 31.14 8.83
N ASP A 401 6.02 30.83 9.99
CA ASP A 401 4.91 31.55 10.58
C ASP A 401 5.32 31.89 12.02
N ASP A 402 6.24 32.87 12.13
CA ASP A 402 6.47 33.64 13.34
C ASP A 402 5.18 34.43 13.67
N GLY A 403 4.12 33.71 14.06
CA GLY A 403 3.26 34.23 15.11
C GLY A 403 4.15 34.40 16.34
N PRO A 404 4.08 35.54 17.05
CA PRO A 404 5.03 35.83 18.12
C PRO A 404 5.06 34.66 19.12
N PRO A 405 6.24 34.34 19.69
CA PRO A 405 6.31 33.39 20.79
C PRO A 405 5.21 33.73 21.80
N ARG A 406 4.50 32.71 22.30
CA ARG A 406 3.44 32.93 23.27
C ARG A 406 4.06 33.52 24.53
N ASP A 407 3.97 34.83 24.63
CA ASP A 407 4.43 35.56 25.80
C ASP A 407 3.62 35.11 27.03
N LEU A 408 4.23 35.21 28.20
CA LEU A 408 3.64 34.85 29.49
C LEU A 408 2.22 35.39 29.67
N ALA A 409 1.96 36.60 29.15
CA ALA A 409 0.65 37.26 29.18
C ALA A 409 -0.45 36.48 28.45
N SER A 410 -0.17 35.93 27.26
CA SER A 410 -1.17 35.18 26.48
C SER A 410 -1.51 33.82 27.08
N VAL A 411 -0.51 33.15 27.68
CA VAL A 411 -0.75 31.89 28.41
C VAL A 411 -1.53 32.16 29.70
N ARG A 412 -1.24 33.29 30.38
CA ARG A 412 -1.97 33.72 31.56
C ARG A 412 -3.44 34.01 31.26
N GLU A 413 -3.75 34.76 30.21
CA GLU A 413 -5.14 35.05 29.81
C GLU A 413 -5.93 33.77 29.51
N LEU A 414 -5.29 32.77 28.87
CA LEU A 414 -5.90 31.45 28.63
C LEU A 414 -6.23 30.70 29.94
N ILE A 415 -5.30 30.71 30.91
CA ILE A 415 -5.50 30.01 32.20
C ILE A 415 -6.48 30.78 33.09
N GLU A 416 -6.50 32.11 33.04
CA GLU A 416 -7.50 32.95 33.71
C GLU A 416 -8.90 32.65 33.16
N GLY A 417 -9.07 32.61 31.84
CA GLY A 417 -10.34 32.22 31.22
C GLY A 417 -10.78 30.79 31.54
N LEU A 418 -9.82 29.87 31.76
CA LEU A 418 -10.12 28.52 32.24
C LEU A 418 -10.58 28.52 33.70
N ALA A 419 -9.89 29.27 34.57
CA ALA A 419 -10.26 29.41 35.99
C ALA A 419 -11.68 29.96 36.14
N GLU A 420 -12.03 31.01 35.38
CA GLU A 420 -13.38 31.60 35.38
C GLU A 420 -14.46 30.58 35.01
N ARG A 421 -14.22 29.75 33.98
CA ARG A 421 -15.18 28.74 33.52
C ARG A 421 -15.32 27.56 34.48
N LEU A 422 -14.25 27.23 35.18
CA LEU A 422 -14.23 26.16 36.17
C LEU A 422 -14.71 26.65 37.54
N GLY A 423 -14.90 27.96 37.74
CA GLY A 423 -15.27 28.56 39.02
C GLY A 423 -14.16 28.50 40.07
N LEU A 424 -12.90 28.53 39.62
CA LEU A 424 -11.72 28.45 40.47
C LEU A 424 -11.14 29.84 40.75
N ASP A 425 -10.34 29.92 41.82
CA ASP A 425 -9.54 31.11 42.11
C ASP A 425 -8.57 31.42 40.95
N PRO A 426 -8.23 32.71 40.74
CA PRO A 426 -7.35 33.12 39.66
C PRO A 426 -5.96 32.48 39.77
N PRO A 427 -5.29 32.20 38.64
CA PRO A 427 -3.99 31.54 38.63
C PRO A 427 -2.89 32.39 39.27
N THR A 428 -1.97 31.72 39.95
CA THR A 428 -0.76 32.34 40.50
C THR A 428 0.33 32.35 39.44
N ALA A 429 0.90 33.51 39.13
CA ALA A 429 2.02 33.66 38.20
C ALA A 429 3.28 34.11 38.95
N VAL A 430 4.41 33.46 38.67
CA VAL A 430 5.74 33.82 39.17
C VAL A 430 6.66 34.01 37.96
N GLU A 431 7.23 35.21 37.84
CA GLU A 431 8.17 35.55 36.77
C GLU A 431 9.58 35.62 37.35
N THR A 432 10.56 35.04 36.64
CA THR A 432 11.97 35.07 37.04
C THR A 432 12.72 36.16 36.26
N GLU A 433 13.79 36.69 36.82
CA GLU A 433 14.65 37.71 36.17
C GLU A 433 15.23 37.27 34.81
N SER A 434 15.16 35.97 34.49
CA SER A 434 15.62 35.37 33.24
C SER A 434 14.60 35.40 32.08
N GLY A 435 13.39 35.93 32.30
CA GLY A 435 12.31 35.94 31.31
C GLY A 435 11.54 34.60 31.22
N ALA A 436 11.81 33.65 32.11
CA ALA A 436 11.01 32.45 32.30
C ALA A 436 9.94 32.68 33.37
N GLY A 437 8.71 32.24 33.12
CA GLY A 437 7.60 32.36 34.06
C GLY A 437 6.85 31.05 34.27
N MET A 438 6.29 30.89 35.47
CA MET A 438 5.47 29.75 35.85
C MET A 438 4.08 30.25 36.24
N ILE A 439 3.05 29.63 35.67
CA ILE A 439 1.64 29.90 35.98
C ILE A 439 1.05 28.62 36.55
N GLY A 440 0.52 28.69 37.77
CA GLY A 440 -0.16 27.60 38.45
C GLY A 440 -1.64 27.91 38.64
N LEU A 441 -2.50 26.95 38.32
CA LEU A 441 -3.93 26.97 38.64
C LEU A 441 -4.25 25.73 39.44
N ARG A 442 -4.78 25.90 40.66
CA ARG A 442 -5.13 24.79 41.54
C ARG A 442 -6.48 25.03 42.19
N GLY A 443 -7.31 24.00 42.26
CA GLY A 443 -8.58 24.06 42.98
C GLY A 443 -9.42 22.80 42.83
N GLU A 444 -10.50 22.71 43.61
CA GLU A 444 -11.45 21.59 43.55
C GLU A 444 -12.46 21.83 42.43
N LEU A 445 -12.59 20.86 41.52
CA LEU A 445 -13.57 20.94 40.44
C LEU A 445 -14.98 20.70 40.99
N LEU A 446 -15.98 21.40 40.43
CA LEU A 446 -17.38 21.19 40.80
C LEU A 446 -17.83 19.77 40.43
N GLY A 447 -18.41 19.04 41.38
CA GLY A 447 -19.05 17.75 41.13
C GLY A 447 -20.34 17.87 40.30
N PRO A 448 -20.94 16.76 39.85
CA PRO A 448 -22.11 16.74 38.97
C PRO A 448 -23.38 17.41 39.56
N GLU A 449 -23.43 17.62 40.88
CA GLU A 449 -24.51 18.37 41.55
C GLU A 449 -24.26 19.89 41.64
N GLY A 450 -23.18 20.40 41.04
CA GLY A 450 -22.82 21.82 41.08
C GLY A 450 -22.39 22.32 42.46
N ARG A 451 -21.99 21.40 43.36
CA ARG A 451 -21.42 21.72 44.68
C ARG A 451 -19.91 21.48 44.65
N ALA A 452 -19.15 22.37 45.28
CA ALA A 452 -17.69 22.31 45.35
C ALA A 452 -17.16 21.20 46.27
N GLU A 453 -17.98 20.68 47.19
CA GLU A 453 -17.55 19.67 48.16
C GLU A 453 -17.39 18.28 47.50
N GLY A 454 -16.15 17.82 47.39
CA GLY A 454 -15.82 16.43 47.07
C GLY A 454 -15.49 16.10 45.62
N GLY A 455 -15.30 17.09 44.75
CA GLY A 455 -14.84 16.86 43.37
C GLY A 455 -13.32 16.63 43.25
N PRO A 456 -12.83 16.12 42.11
CA PRO A 456 -11.41 15.88 41.90
C PRO A 456 -10.62 17.21 41.88
N VAL A 457 -9.46 17.21 42.52
CA VAL A 457 -8.57 18.37 42.56
C VAL A 457 -7.87 18.54 41.22
N LEU A 458 -7.89 19.75 40.68
CA LEU A 458 -7.10 20.17 39.54
C LEU A 458 -5.77 20.79 40.02
N ASP A 459 -4.65 20.38 39.43
CA ASP A 459 -3.35 21.07 39.49
C ASP A 459 -2.83 21.23 38.05
N LEU A 460 -2.91 22.46 37.52
CA LEU A 460 -2.40 22.82 36.21
C LEU A 460 -1.18 23.71 36.37
N ARG A 461 -0.08 23.34 35.71
CA ARG A 461 1.18 24.09 35.72
C ARG A 461 1.64 24.37 34.30
N ALA A 462 1.72 25.64 33.96
CA ALA A 462 2.30 26.11 32.71
C ALA A 462 3.65 26.75 32.98
N ARG A 463 4.70 26.20 32.36
CA ARG A 463 6.04 26.78 32.34
C ARG A 463 6.27 27.42 30.97
N VAL A 464 6.53 28.72 30.97
CA VAL A 464 6.77 29.52 29.78
C VAL A 464 8.22 29.98 29.79
N GLU A 465 8.98 29.55 28.79
CA GLU A 465 10.36 29.96 28.54
C GLU A 465 10.48 30.58 27.14
N PRO A 466 11.52 31.41 26.89
CA PRO A 466 11.78 31.93 25.55
C PRO A 466 11.92 30.78 24.53
N GLY A 467 10.92 30.63 23.65
CA GLY A 467 10.90 29.59 22.61
C GLY A 467 10.36 28.21 23.05
N SER A 468 9.91 28.03 24.29
CA SER A 468 9.23 26.80 24.70
C SER A 468 8.14 27.03 25.75
N THR A 469 6.96 26.46 25.52
CA THR A 469 5.86 26.45 26.50
C THR A 469 5.49 25.01 26.78
N ARG A 470 5.44 24.63 28.06
CA ARG A 470 5.00 23.31 28.50
C ARG A 470 3.88 23.47 29.50
N ILE A 471 2.79 22.73 29.30
CA ILE A 471 1.63 22.75 30.18
C ILE A 471 1.39 21.32 30.65
N GLU A 472 1.54 21.13 31.95
CA GLU A 472 1.23 19.89 32.65
C GLU A 472 -0.09 20.06 33.40
N LEU A 473 -0.93 19.03 33.33
CA LEU A 473 -2.28 19.02 33.85
C LEU A 473 -2.48 17.74 34.67
N SER A 474 -2.67 17.87 35.97
CA SER A 474 -3.04 16.75 36.83
C SER A 474 -4.47 16.95 37.36
N VAL A 475 -5.28 15.90 37.29
CA VAL A 475 -6.65 15.87 37.83
C VAL A 475 -6.78 14.68 38.78
N GLY A 476 -7.28 14.91 39.99
CA GLY A 476 -7.34 13.91 41.06
C GLY A 476 -6.01 13.73 41.78
N LEU A 477 -5.78 12.54 42.32
CA LEU A 477 -4.58 12.16 43.06
C LEU A 477 -3.75 11.15 42.25
N PRO A 478 -2.86 11.59 41.35
CA PRO A 478 -1.95 10.69 40.65
C PRO A 478 -1.08 9.94 41.66
N GLY A 479 -0.98 8.62 41.49
CA GLY A 479 -0.25 7.73 42.40
C GLY A 479 1.28 7.84 42.26
N ARG A 480 2.01 7.36 43.26
CA ARG A 480 3.47 7.15 43.16
C ARG A 480 3.86 5.80 42.56
N GLU A 481 2.88 4.93 42.34
CA GLU A 481 3.04 3.60 41.74
C GLU A 481 2.98 3.68 40.22
N GLU A 482 3.22 2.57 39.53
CA GLU A 482 3.09 2.52 38.07
C GLU A 482 1.64 2.84 37.64
N PRO A 483 1.44 3.62 36.56
CA PRO A 483 0.11 3.92 36.06
C PRO A 483 -0.57 2.67 35.51
N VAL A 484 -1.90 2.61 35.68
CA VAL A 484 -2.75 1.50 35.20
C VAL A 484 -2.69 1.42 33.67
N PHE A 485 -2.70 2.59 33.01
CA PHE A 485 -2.35 2.70 31.61
C PHE A 485 -1.71 4.06 31.28
N GLU A 486 -0.96 4.08 30.18
CA GLU A 486 -0.38 5.27 29.59
C GLU A 486 -0.79 5.36 28.11
N LEU A 487 -1.08 6.58 27.67
CA LEU A 487 -1.23 6.94 26.26
C LEU A 487 -0.01 7.75 25.85
N VAL A 488 0.80 7.13 25.00
CA VAL A 488 2.08 7.68 24.56
C VAL A 488 1.95 8.12 23.10
N PRO A 489 2.27 9.38 22.76
CA PRO A 489 2.30 9.84 21.37
C PRO A 489 3.40 9.07 20.62
N ASP A 490 3.12 8.56 19.42
CA ASP A 490 3.88 7.48 18.77
C ASP A 490 5.06 7.96 17.90
N PRO A 491 6.34 7.68 18.27
CA PRO A 491 7.47 7.68 17.34
C PRO A 491 7.99 6.27 16.98
N GLY A 492 7.36 5.16 17.40
CA GLY A 492 7.88 3.82 17.10
C GLY A 492 7.20 2.60 17.74
N LYS A 493 7.61 1.42 17.24
CA LYS A 493 7.02 0.07 17.28
C LYS A 493 6.74 -0.61 18.65
N ARG A 494 6.34 0.10 19.72
CA ARG A 494 5.92 -0.53 20.99
C ARG A 494 4.57 0.03 21.46
N GLY A 495 3.75 -0.82 22.08
CA GLY A 495 2.41 -0.49 22.56
C GLY A 495 1.28 -0.98 21.65
N ARG A 496 0.10 -1.25 22.24
CA ARG A 496 -1.11 -1.64 21.48
C ARG A 496 -1.83 -0.39 20.98
N ARG A 497 -2.60 -0.50 19.90
CA ARG A 497 -3.41 0.63 19.43
C ARG A 497 -4.72 0.68 20.23
N PRO A 498 -5.17 1.88 20.67
CA PRO A 498 -6.51 2.03 21.21
C PRO A 498 -7.54 1.81 20.09
N ASP A 499 -8.72 1.29 20.40
CA ASP A 499 -9.84 1.19 19.44
C ASP A 499 -10.58 2.53 19.36
N HIS A 500 -9.82 3.59 19.03
CA HIS A 500 -10.29 4.99 19.02
C HIS A 500 -9.61 5.78 17.89
N LEU A 501 -10.11 6.98 17.57
CA LEU A 501 -9.50 7.90 16.60
C LEU A 501 -8.05 8.26 16.97
N LEU A 502 -7.71 8.24 18.26
CA LEU A 502 -6.36 8.44 18.79
C LEU A 502 -5.36 7.35 18.36
N SER A 503 -5.81 6.22 17.80
CA SER A 503 -4.92 5.17 17.28
C SER A 503 -3.90 5.63 16.23
N ARG A 504 -4.17 6.80 15.63
CA ARG A 504 -3.31 7.46 14.64
C ARG A 504 -2.12 8.17 15.26
N SER A 505 -2.27 8.71 16.47
CA SER A 505 -1.24 9.52 17.15
C SER A 505 -0.69 8.87 18.41
N HIS A 506 -1.42 7.96 19.06
CA HIS A 506 -1.07 7.40 20.36
C HIS A 506 -1.01 5.87 20.39
N ARG A 507 -0.26 5.35 21.36
CA ARG A 507 -0.15 3.93 21.72
C ARG A 507 -0.47 3.75 23.20
N VAL A 508 -1.10 2.63 23.51
CA VAL A 508 -1.46 2.24 24.87
C VAL A 508 -0.38 1.34 25.45
N HIS A 509 0.06 1.68 26.66
CA HIS A 509 0.88 0.85 27.53
C HIS A 509 0.09 0.57 28.81
N GLY A 510 0.16 -0.65 29.35
CA GLY A 510 -0.64 -1.06 30.52
C GLY A 510 -1.93 -1.80 30.16
N GLU A 511 -2.94 -1.72 31.03
CA GLU A 511 -4.17 -2.51 30.93
C GLU A 511 -5.20 -1.92 29.97
N LEU A 512 -5.48 -2.61 28.85
CA LEU A 512 -6.48 -2.14 27.87
C LEU A 512 -7.89 -2.01 28.44
N ARG A 513 -8.27 -2.90 29.37
CA ARG A 513 -9.59 -2.86 30.02
C ARG A 513 -9.78 -1.60 30.85
N ALA A 514 -8.71 -1.08 31.44
CA ALA A 514 -8.75 0.18 32.17
C ALA A 514 -8.93 1.37 31.22
N LEU A 515 -8.31 1.34 30.04
CA LEU A 515 -8.57 2.34 28.99
C LEU A 515 -10.02 2.28 28.47
N GLU A 516 -10.58 1.09 28.27
CA GLU A 516 -11.99 0.92 27.88
C GLU A 516 -12.93 1.47 28.98
N ALA A 517 -12.59 1.24 30.25
CA ALA A 517 -13.34 1.79 31.39
C ALA A 517 -13.20 3.31 31.55
N PHE A 518 -12.08 3.88 31.09
CA PHE A 518 -11.82 5.33 31.08
C PHE A 518 -12.77 6.10 30.14
N GLY A 519 -13.27 5.42 29.10
CA GLY A 519 -14.30 5.92 28.18
C GLY A 519 -13.78 6.82 27.06
N ASP A 520 -14.63 7.07 26.07
CA ASP A 520 -14.26 7.78 24.83
C ASP A 520 -14.18 9.30 24.99
N ALA A 521 -14.96 9.90 25.90
CA ALA A 521 -15.03 11.36 26.02
C ALA A 521 -13.68 12.03 26.37
N PRO A 522 -12.86 11.52 27.32
CA PRO A 522 -11.51 12.01 27.53
C PRO A 522 -10.60 11.80 26.31
N LEU A 523 -10.76 10.69 25.59
CA LEU A 523 -9.97 10.37 24.42
C LEU A 523 -10.29 11.30 23.24
N ASP A 524 -11.55 11.65 23.05
CA ASP A 524 -12.00 12.65 22.08
C ASP A 524 -11.43 14.03 22.40
N ALA A 525 -11.47 14.44 23.67
CA ALA A 525 -10.87 15.71 24.09
C ALA A 525 -9.36 15.77 23.82
N LEU A 526 -8.65 14.64 23.99
CA LEU A 526 -7.22 14.52 23.73
C LEU A 526 -6.86 14.59 22.23
N THR A 527 -7.81 14.41 21.30
CA THR A 527 -7.53 14.50 19.85
C THR A 527 -7.05 15.89 19.41
N SER A 528 -7.37 16.93 20.19
CA SER A 528 -6.87 18.29 19.97
C SER A 528 -5.39 18.46 20.35
N PHE A 529 -4.79 17.47 21.02
CA PHE A 529 -3.42 17.48 21.53
C PHE A 529 -2.63 16.25 21.02
N PRO A 530 -2.19 16.26 19.75
CA PRO A 530 -1.61 15.08 19.11
C PRO A 530 -0.26 14.64 19.71
N THR A 531 0.42 15.52 20.46
CA THR A 531 1.69 15.25 21.15
C THR A 531 1.52 15.09 22.67
N ALA A 532 0.29 15.02 23.16
CA ALA A 532 0.05 14.88 24.59
C ALA A 532 0.45 13.49 25.09
N TYR A 533 1.01 13.44 26.29
CA TYR A 533 1.32 12.21 26.99
C TYR A 533 0.43 12.11 28.22
N LEU A 534 -0.38 11.05 28.30
CA LEU A 534 -1.35 10.85 29.37
C LEU A 534 -0.98 9.62 30.19
N ARG A 535 -1.01 9.75 31.51
CA ARG A 535 -0.85 8.68 32.49
C ARG A 535 -2.07 8.64 33.40
N ALA A 536 -2.62 7.44 33.60
CA ALA A 536 -3.81 7.26 34.42
C ALA A 536 -3.56 6.27 35.57
N TRP A 537 -4.02 6.64 36.76
CA TRP A 537 -4.11 5.82 37.96
C TRP A 537 -5.58 5.71 38.39
N ASP A 538 -5.89 4.76 39.26
CA ASP A 538 -7.27 4.59 39.78
C ASP A 538 -7.83 5.85 40.45
N GLY A 539 -6.97 6.71 41.01
CA GLY A 539 -7.35 7.93 41.74
C GLY A 539 -7.02 9.24 41.04
N GLY A 540 -6.40 9.24 39.85
CA GLY A 540 -5.97 10.47 39.19
C GLY A 540 -5.38 10.28 37.80
N VAL A 541 -5.31 11.37 37.05
CA VAL A 541 -4.74 11.42 35.69
C VAL A 541 -3.77 12.56 35.60
N ASP A 542 -2.66 12.33 34.90
CA ASP A 542 -1.68 13.35 34.57
C ASP A 542 -1.51 13.43 33.05
N VAL A 543 -1.57 14.64 32.50
CA VAL A 543 -1.47 14.93 31.08
C VAL A 543 -0.40 16.01 30.86
N ASP A 544 0.66 15.64 30.15
CA ASP A 544 1.57 16.61 29.55
C ASP A 544 1.03 16.94 28.16
N LEU A 545 0.62 18.19 27.92
CA LEU A 545 0.03 18.59 26.63
C LEU A 545 1.05 18.62 25.48
N GLY A 546 2.33 18.38 25.77
CA GLY A 546 3.37 18.30 24.77
C GLY A 546 3.84 19.67 24.28
N ARG A 547 4.39 19.70 23.06
CA ARG A 547 5.05 20.90 22.49
C ARG A 547 4.18 21.62 21.45
N GLU A 548 3.17 20.94 20.92
CA GLU A 548 2.28 21.49 19.89
C GLU A 548 1.07 22.19 20.53
N LEU A 549 1.30 23.39 21.07
CA LEU A 549 0.27 24.22 21.70
C LEU A 549 -0.29 25.32 20.77
N VAL A 550 -0.05 25.21 19.46
CA VAL A 550 -0.47 26.20 18.46
C VAL A 550 -1.98 26.23 18.38
N GLY A 551 -2.58 27.40 18.58
CA GLY A 551 -4.04 27.57 18.55
C GLY A 551 -4.78 27.01 19.77
N LEU A 552 -4.10 26.66 20.87
CA LEU A 552 -4.71 26.27 22.16
C LEU A 552 -5.80 27.28 22.57
N ARG A 553 -7.02 26.78 22.80
CA ARG A 553 -8.18 27.58 23.25
C ARG A 553 -8.63 27.15 24.64
N VAL A 554 -9.24 28.09 25.37
CA VAL A 554 -9.89 27.79 26.66
C VAL A 554 -10.91 26.66 26.51
N ASP A 555 -11.68 26.63 25.42
CA ASP A 555 -12.70 25.60 25.17
C ASP A 555 -12.12 24.17 25.16
N GLN A 556 -10.92 24.00 24.59
CA GLN A 556 -10.28 22.69 24.44
C GLN A 556 -9.71 22.20 25.78
N LEU A 557 -9.11 23.12 26.57
CA LEU A 557 -8.63 22.81 27.91
C LEU A 557 -9.77 22.49 28.86
N ASP A 558 -10.85 23.27 28.84
CA ASP A 558 -12.05 23.05 29.66
C ASP A 558 -12.70 21.70 29.33
N ALA A 559 -12.85 21.37 28.04
CA ALA A 559 -13.38 20.08 27.61
C ALA A 559 -12.51 18.90 28.08
N LEU A 560 -11.19 19.03 28.02
CA LEU A 560 -10.26 18.01 28.50
C LEU A 560 -10.35 17.83 30.03
N VAL A 561 -10.28 18.92 30.79
CA VAL A 561 -10.36 18.90 32.26
C VAL A 561 -11.65 18.25 32.73
N ARG A 562 -12.80 18.67 32.17
CA ARG A 562 -14.11 18.12 32.56
C ARG A 562 -14.26 16.65 32.18
N SER A 563 -13.78 16.26 31.01
CA SER A 563 -13.88 14.87 30.56
C SER A 563 -13.02 13.95 31.41
N VAL A 564 -11.78 14.36 31.72
CA VAL A 564 -10.88 13.61 32.61
C VAL A 564 -11.42 13.55 34.04
N ALA A 565 -11.93 14.65 34.58
CA ALA A 565 -12.55 14.68 35.90
C ALA A 565 -13.74 13.72 35.99
N LYS A 566 -14.59 13.68 34.96
CA LYS A 566 -15.72 12.76 34.87
C LYS A 566 -15.30 11.29 34.79
N ALA A 567 -14.19 11.00 34.11
CA ALA A 567 -13.66 9.64 34.01
C ALA A 567 -13.07 9.11 35.32
N LEU A 568 -12.73 10.01 36.26
CA LEU A 568 -12.26 9.68 37.60
C LEU A 568 -13.40 9.52 38.63
N GLU A 569 -14.64 9.82 38.25
CA GLU A 569 -15.78 9.55 39.10
C GLU A 569 -15.92 8.04 39.27
N PRO A 570 -16.05 7.51 40.50
CA PRO A 570 -16.28 6.09 40.68
C PRO A 570 -17.57 5.73 39.96
N ALA A 571 -17.46 4.92 38.90
CA ALA A 571 -18.60 4.29 38.29
C ALA A 571 -19.43 3.69 39.41
N GLN A 572 -20.68 4.13 39.57
CA GLN A 572 -21.63 3.47 40.46
C GLN A 572 -21.66 1.99 40.04
N ARG A 573 -20.88 1.16 40.75
CA ARG A 573 -20.80 -0.28 40.54
C ARG A 573 -22.10 -0.94 40.96
#